data_AF-A0A2W6WXY7-F1
#
_entry.id   AF-A0A2W6WXY7-F1
#
_cell.length_a   1.000
_cell.length_b   1.000
_cell.length_c   1.000
_cell.angle_alpha   90.00
_cell.angle_beta   90.00
_cell.angle_gamma   90.00
#
_symmetry.space_group_name_H-M   'P 1'
#
loop_
_entity.id
_entity.type
_entity.pdbx_description
1 polymer ?
#
loop_
_entity_poly.entity_id
_entity_poly.type
_entity_poly.pdbx_seq_one_letter_code
_entity_poly.pdbx_strand_id
1 'polypeptide(L)'
;MARYRDGVKVPTSLFEAAAWHYAVKVSCGCGHFAVFDPHGLFWRFHRKGWPDSLIDAKRRLWCKACRASLGQKVRPRRIDLVKPYTGSRIALPLPDEREWKRIINQYRG
;
A
#
# COMPACT_ATOMS: atom_id res chain seq x y z
N MET A 1 -0.75 0.03 -18.18
CA MET A 1 0.42 0.76 -18.73
C MET A 1 1.29 1.22 -17.57
N ALA A 2 2.49 0.64 -17.43
CA ALA A 2 3.42 0.98 -16.34
C ALA A 2 3.88 2.45 -16.48
N ARG A 3 3.75 3.24 -15.41
CA ARG A 3 4.27 4.61 -15.40
C ARG A 3 5.75 4.56 -15.08
N TYR A 4 6.59 4.96 -16.02
CA TYR A 4 8.02 5.17 -15.79
C TYR A 4 8.22 6.59 -15.26
N ARG A 5 8.95 6.72 -14.16
CA ARG A 5 9.45 8.02 -13.67
C ARG A 5 10.96 7.88 -13.58
N ASP A 6 11.68 8.74 -14.30
CA ASP A 6 13.15 8.76 -14.33
C ASP A 6 13.79 7.41 -14.72
N GLY A 7 13.18 6.69 -15.66
CA GLY A 7 13.68 5.39 -16.14
C GLY A 7 13.38 4.20 -15.23
N VAL A 8 12.79 4.42 -14.05
CA VAL A 8 12.40 3.36 -13.11
C VAL A 8 10.90 3.10 -13.24
N LYS A 9 10.51 1.82 -13.35
CA LYS A 9 9.10 1.44 -13.27
C LYS A 9 8.55 1.85 -11.91
N VAL A 10 7.57 2.75 -11.90
CA VAL A 10 6.89 3.15 -10.66
C VAL A 10 5.73 2.19 -10.44
N PRO A 11 5.65 1.50 -9.29
CA PRO A 11 4.49 0.69 -8.99
C PRO A 11 3.25 1.59 -8.97
N THR A 12 2.24 1.19 -9.72
CA THR A 12 0.93 1.85 -9.81
C THR A 12 -0.13 1.16 -8.95
N SER A 13 0.14 -0.10 -8.57
CA SER A 13 -0.70 -0.91 -7.69
C SER A 13 0.07 -1.40 -6.45
N LEU A 14 -0.69 -1.77 -5.42
CA LEU A 14 -0.20 -2.44 -4.22
C LEU A 14 0.42 -3.80 -4.56
N PHE A 15 -0.08 -4.49 -5.59
CA PHE A 15 0.49 -5.74 -6.07
C PHE A 15 1.92 -5.54 -6.60
N GLU A 16 2.13 -4.56 -7.48
CA GLU A 16 3.48 -4.23 -7.99
C GLU A 16 4.41 -3.80 -6.84
N ALA A 17 3.90 -3.03 -5.87
CA ALA A 17 4.66 -2.65 -4.69
C ALA A 17 5.08 -3.88 -3.85
N ALA A 18 4.21 -4.88 -3.70
CA ALA A 18 4.51 -6.13 -3.01
C ALA A 18 5.50 -6.99 -3.80
N ALA A 19 5.25 -7.20 -5.10
CA ALA A 19 6.12 -7.97 -5.98
C ALA A 19 7.55 -7.41 -6.06
N TRP A 20 7.71 -6.08 -5.99
CA TRP A 20 9.03 -5.45 -6.02
C TRP A 20 9.56 -5.05 -4.63
N HIS A 21 8.89 -5.47 -3.55
CA HIS A 21 9.30 -5.23 -2.16
C HIS A 21 9.50 -3.73 -1.80
N TYR A 22 8.61 -2.85 -2.26
CA TYR A 22 8.58 -1.44 -1.86
C TYR A 22 7.84 -1.26 -0.54
N ALA A 23 8.29 -0.36 0.32
CA ALA A 23 7.52 0.03 1.50
C ALA A 23 6.46 1.06 1.13
N VAL A 24 5.23 0.92 1.64
CA VAL A 24 4.12 1.84 1.34
C VAL A 24 4.01 2.88 2.44
N LYS A 25 4.58 4.06 2.22
CA LYS A 25 4.48 5.21 3.13
C LYS A 25 3.23 6.01 2.81
N VAL A 26 2.31 6.09 3.76
CA VAL A 26 1.08 6.86 3.65
C VAL A 26 1.19 8.09 4.54
N SER A 27 1.11 9.27 3.94
CA SER A 27 1.29 10.56 4.64
C SER A 27 -0.01 11.36 4.65
N CYS A 28 -0.42 11.80 5.84
CA CYS A 28 -1.56 12.70 6.04
C CYS A 28 -1.13 14.17 5.96
N GLY A 29 -2.07 15.07 5.65
CA GLY A 29 -1.84 16.51 5.67
C GLY A 29 -1.54 17.09 7.06
N CYS A 30 -1.87 16.37 8.14
CA CYS A 30 -1.56 16.78 9.51
C CYS A 30 -0.10 16.53 9.94
N GLY A 31 0.74 15.98 9.05
CA GLY A 31 2.12 15.60 9.37
C GLY A 31 2.29 14.15 9.85
N HIS A 32 1.21 13.45 10.22
CA HIS A 32 1.27 12.03 10.56
C HIS A 32 1.52 11.17 9.31
N PHE A 33 2.45 10.22 9.41
CA PHE A 33 2.69 9.22 8.39
C PHE A 33 2.75 7.82 9.01
N ALA A 34 2.42 6.83 8.19
CA ALA A 34 2.51 5.43 8.55
C ALA A 34 3.10 4.66 7.38
N VAL A 35 4.03 3.75 7.65
CA VAL A 35 4.63 2.90 6.62
C VAL A 35 4.11 1.49 6.81
N PHE A 36 3.53 0.93 5.75
CA PHE A 36 2.96 -0.42 5.74
C PHE A 36 3.86 -1.37 4.98
N ASP A 37 3.84 -2.62 5.43
CA ASP A 37 4.34 -3.72 4.61
C ASP A 37 3.44 -3.89 3.37
N PRO A 38 4.00 -3.90 2.15
CA PRO A 38 3.21 -3.95 0.92
C PRO A 38 2.45 -5.27 0.78
N HIS A 39 3.02 -6.41 1.22
CA HIS A 39 2.40 -7.73 1.09
C HIS A 39 1.16 -7.81 1.98
N GLY A 40 1.31 -7.43 3.24
CA GLY A 40 0.19 -7.42 4.17
C GLY A 40 -0.90 -6.40 3.78
N LEU A 41 -0.52 -5.24 3.24
CA LEU A 41 -1.48 -4.24 2.78
C LEU A 41 -2.24 -4.72 1.54
N PHE A 42 -1.54 -5.25 0.55
CA PHE A 42 -2.16 -5.86 -0.63
C PHE A 42 -3.12 -6.99 -0.23
N TRP A 43 -2.68 -7.91 0.63
CA TRP A 43 -3.50 -9.04 1.06
C TRP A 43 -4.80 -8.60 1.72
N ARG A 44 -4.76 -7.56 2.55
CA ARG A 44 -5.97 -7.00 3.15
C ARG A 44 -6.94 -6.45 2.10
N PHE A 45 -6.44 -5.78 1.07
CA PHE A 45 -7.26 -5.28 -0.03
C PHE A 45 -7.85 -6.43 -0.85
N HIS A 46 -7.02 -7.41 -1.19
CA HIS A 46 -7.41 -8.61 -1.92
C HIS A 46 -8.52 -9.40 -1.20
N ARG A 47 -8.35 -9.71 0.10
CA ARG A 47 -9.39 -10.39 0.91
C ARG A 47 -10.70 -9.62 1.01
N LYS A 48 -10.67 -8.30 0.83
CA LYS A 48 -11.85 -7.44 0.87
C LYS A 48 -12.46 -7.22 -0.52
N GLY A 49 -11.87 -7.77 -1.58
CA GLY A 49 -12.28 -7.51 -2.96
C GLY A 49 -12.12 -6.05 -3.37
N TRP A 50 -11.18 -5.34 -2.75
CA TRP A 50 -10.94 -3.93 -3.06
C TRP A 50 -9.94 -3.79 -4.19
N PRO A 51 -10.09 -2.75 -5.04
CA PRO A 51 -9.10 -2.44 -6.07
C PRO A 51 -7.74 -2.15 -5.42
N ASP A 52 -6.70 -2.75 -5.97
CA ASP A 52 -5.31 -2.69 -5.52
C ASP A 52 -4.56 -1.46 -6.06
N SER A 53 -5.21 -0.63 -6.87
CA SER A 53 -4.65 0.63 -7.38
C SER A 53 -4.33 1.59 -6.24
N LEU A 54 -3.16 2.24 -6.28
CA LEU A 54 -2.73 3.17 -5.23
C LEU A 54 -3.70 4.35 -5.04
N ILE A 55 -4.35 4.78 -6.13
CA ILE A 55 -5.36 5.84 -6.12
C ILE A 55 -6.57 5.42 -5.28
N ASP A 56 -7.06 4.19 -5.46
CA ASP A 56 -8.19 3.68 -4.69
C ASP A 56 -7.81 3.32 -3.27
N ALA A 57 -6.59 2.79 -3.06
CA ALA A 57 -6.03 2.59 -1.73
C ALA A 57 -6.03 3.89 -0.93
N LYS A 58 -5.61 5.00 -1.53
CA LYS A 58 -5.66 6.34 -0.92
C LYS A 58 -7.07 6.75 -0.50
N ARG A 59 -8.09 6.39 -1.27
CA ARG A 59 -9.51 6.73 -0.96
C ARG A 59 -10.07 5.92 0.21
N ARG A 60 -9.53 4.72 0.45
CA ARG A 60 -9.98 3.79 1.51
C ARG A 60 -9.21 3.92 2.81
N LEU A 61 -7.98 4.41 2.75
CA LEU A 61 -7.17 4.69 3.92
C LEU A 61 -7.58 6.01 4.59
N TRP A 62 -7.38 6.10 5.90
CA TRP A 62 -7.67 7.30 6.69
C TRP A 62 -6.68 7.43 7.84
N CYS A 63 -6.44 8.67 8.27
CA CYS A 63 -5.49 8.97 9.33
C CYS A 63 -6.07 8.68 10.72
N LYS A 64 -5.41 7.81 11.48
CA LYS A 64 -5.79 7.53 12.88
C LYS A 64 -5.58 8.74 13.78
N ALA A 65 -4.50 9.49 13.60
CA ALA A 65 -4.22 10.69 14.39
C ALA A 65 -5.32 11.76 14.21
N CYS A 66 -5.71 12.08 12.97
CA CYS A 66 -6.81 13.03 12.72
C CYS A 66 -8.14 12.54 13.29
N ARG A 67 -8.40 11.24 13.26
CA ARG A 67 -9.62 10.70 13.86
C ARG A 67 -9.61 10.83 15.38
N ALA A 68 -8.46 10.65 16.02
CA ALA A 68 -8.32 10.80 17.46
C ALA A 68 -8.38 12.27 17.90
N SER A 69 -7.75 13.18 17.14
CA SER A 69 -7.66 14.60 17.51
C SER A 69 -8.90 15.42 17.09
N LEU A 70 -9.41 15.19 15.88
CA LEU A 70 -10.51 16.00 15.29
C LEU A 70 -11.83 15.22 15.19
N GLY A 71 -11.86 13.93 15.52
CA GLY A 71 -13.03 13.07 15.30
C GLY A 71 -13.31 12.73 13.83
N GLN A 72 -12.53 13.25 12.89
CA GLN A 72 -12.80 13.14 11.45
C GLN A 72 -11.92 12.11 10.74
N LYS A 73 -12.51 11.39 9.78
CA LYS A 73 -11.77 10.44 8.91
C LYS A 73 -11.11 11.20 7.75
N VAL A 74 -9.95 11.81 8.03
CA VAL A 74 -9.16 12.51 7.02
C VAL A 74 -8.46 11.52 6.11
N ARG A 75 -8.67 11.65 4.79
CA ARG A 75 -7.98 10.85 3.78
C ARG A 75 -6.51 11.27 3.67
N PRO A 76 -5.58 10.33 3.48
CA PRO A 76 -4.17 10.66 3.34
C PRO A 76 -3.94 11.53 2.10
N ARG A 77 -2.99 12.47 2.20
CA ARG A 77 -2.68 13.41 1.11
C ARG A 77 -1.82 12.76 0.04
N ARG A 78 -0.91 11.86 0.44
CA ARG A 78 0.05 11.21 -0.46
C ARG A 78 0.33 9.78 -0.03
N ILE A 79 0.52 8.90 -1.02
CA ILE A 79 1.10 7.58 -0.84
C ILE A 79 2.41 7.58 -1.61
N ASP A 80 3.49 7.30 -0.90
CA ASP A 80 4.84 7.19 -1.42
C ASP A 80 5.31 5.74 -1.31
N LEU A 81 5.97 5.28 -2.36
CA LEU A 81 6.59 3.96 -2.39
C LEU A 81 8.08 4.15 -2.19
N VAL A 82 8.61 3.61 -1.10
CA VAL A 82 9.98 3.86 -0.65
C VAL A 82 10.77 2.56 -0.70
N LYS A 83 11.91 2.57 -1.37
CA LYS A 83 12.85 1.45 -1.41
C LYS A 83 14.28 2.00 -1.61
N PRO A 84 15.26 1.60 -0.79
CA PRO A 84 15.14 0.82 0.43
C PRO A 84 14.48 1.61 1.58
N TYR A 85 13.82 0.94 2.52
CA TYR A 85 13.27 1.56 3.74
C TYR A 85 13.68 0.75 4.96
N THR A 86 14.42 1.35 5.88
CA THR A 86 14.99 0.70 7.08
C THR A 86 14.20 0.97 8.36
N GLY A 87 13.16 1.81 8.32
CA GLY A 87 12.34 2.12 9.49
C GLY A 87 11.31 1.04 9.83
N SER A 88 10.60 1.23 10.93
CA SER A 88 9.50 0.35 11.36
C SER A 88 8.37 0.34 10.33
N ARG A 89 7.91 -0.86 9.97
CA ARG A 89 6.77 -1.08 9.07
C ARG A 89 5.63 -1.70 9.87
N ILE A 90 4.42 -1.26 9.59
CA ILE A 90 3.21 -1.89 10.11
C ILE A 90 3.02 -3.19 9.33
N ALA A 91 3.34 -4.31 9.99
CA ALA A 91 3.06 -5.63 9.49
C ALA A 91 1.56 -5.91 9.65
N LEU A 92 0.91 -6.23 8.54
CA LEU A 92 -0.44 -6.79 8.52
C LEU A 92 -0.33 -8.31 8.35
N PRO A 93 -1.41 -9.09 8.59
CA PRO A 93 -1.40 -10.51 8.30
C PRO A 93 -0.91 -10.71 6.87
N LEU A 94 0.15 -11.48 6.72
CA LEU A 94 0.73 -11.82 5.43
C LEU A 94 -0.13 -12.91 4.79
N PRO A 95 -0.22 -12.96 3.45
CA PRO A 95 -0.79 -14.11 2.77
C PRO A 95 0.11 -15.33 3.02
N ASP A 96 -0.49 -16.52 3.12
CA ASP A 96 0.30 -17.75 3.10
C ASP A 96 1.03 -17.87 1.75
N GLU A 97 2.21 -18.48 1.74
CA GLU A 97 3.03 -18.58 0.53
C GLU A 97 2.28 -19.26 -0.63
N ARG A 98 1.42 -20.25 -0.32
CA ARG A 98 0.58 -20.94 -1.28
C ARG A 98 -0.47 -20.00 -1.91
N GLU A 99 -1.11 -19.17 -1.09
CA GLU A 99 -2.09 -18.19 -1.57
C GLU A 99 -1.41 -17.11 -2.41
N TRP A 100 -0.24 -16.63 -1.98
CA TRP A 100 0.55 -15.68 -2.73
C TRP A 100 0.91 -16.19 -4.13
N LYS A 101 1.39 -17.45 -4.23
CA LYS A 101 1.64 -18.10 -5.53
C LYS A 101 0.39 -18.19 -6.40
N ARG A 102 -0.77 -18.52 -5.81
CA ARG A 102 -2.06 -18.57 -6.53
C ARG A 102 -2.44 -17.21 -7.10
N ILE A 103 -2.29 -16.14 -6.32
CA ILE A 103 -2.59 -14.78 -6.75
C ILE A 103 -1.63 -14.33 -7.86
N ILE A 104 -0.32 -14.61 -7.73
CA ILE A 104 0.65 -14.31 -8.79
C ILE A 104 0.25 -15.00 -10.09
N ASN A 105 -0.16 -16.26 -10.03
CA ASN A 105 -0.59 -17.00 -11.22
C ASN A 105 -1.86 -16.38 -11.83
N GLN A 106 -2.80 -15.93 -11.01
CA GLN A 106 -4.00 -15.22 -11.48
C GLN A 106 -3.66 -13.87 -12.13
N TYR A 107 -2.62 -13.17 -11.67
CA TYR A 107 -2.16 -11.91 -12.27
C TYR A 107 -1.29 -12.11 -13.52
N ARG A 108 -0.76 -13.32 -13.75
CA ARG A 108 0.07 -13.68 -14.91
C ARG A 108 -0.71 -14.30 -16.07
N GLY A 109 -1.91 -14.83 -15.82
CA GLY A 109 -2.82 -15.38 -16.82
C GLY A 109 -3.68 -14.28 -17.45
#